data_AF-A0A9D0ADL5-F1
#
_entry.id   AF-A0A9D0ADL5-F1
#
_cell.length_a   1.000
_cell.length_b   1.000
_cell.length_c   1.000
_cell.angle_alpha   90.00
_cell.angle_beta   90.00
_cell.angle_gamma   90.00
#
_symmetry.space_group_name_H-M   'P 1'
#
loop_
_entity.id
_entity.type
_entity.pdbx_description
1 polymer ?
#
loop_
_entity_poly.entity_id
_entity_poly.type
_entity_poly.pdbx_seq_one_letter_code
_entity_poly.pdbx_strand_id
1 'polypeptide(L)'
;IWGNLNAPRAVTQSAILYCLRCLVQKDIPLNYGCLLPIQLHIPGGCLLDPSPSAAVVGGNVMTSQRVVDVILKAFGVAAASQGCMNNFTFGNDRFGYYETIGGGAGAGPDWHGQSGVHTHMTNTRITDPEILERRYPVLLREFSIRKKSGGRGRYNGGDGLVRDVEFLAPLQVAILSERRVFAPYGLAGGEPGKRGENLFFTSDGRVLNLGGKNEISARPGDRIRILTPGGGGYGGKD
;
A
#
# COMPACT_ATOMS: atom_id res chain seq x y z
N ILE A 1 4.37 0.19 22.39
CA ILE A 1 4.24 0.12 20.92
C ILE A 1 5.58 0.55 20.32
N TRP A 2 6.54 -0.36 20.21
CA TRP A 2 7.95 -0.06 19.88
C TRP A 2 8.24 -0.14 18.36
N GLY A 3 7.32 0.36 17.54
CA GLY A 3 7.45 0.37 16.09
C GLY A 3 7.03 1.72 15.51
N ASN A 4 7.16 1.89 14.19
CA ASN A 4 6.89 3.18 13.54
C ASN A 4 5.48 3.28 12.91
N LEU A 5 4.61 2.30 13.13
CA LEU A 5 3.25 2.24 12.58
C LEU A 5 2.24 3.14 13.31
N ASN A 6 2.69 3.92 14.30
CA ASN A 6 1.79 4.78 15.06
C ASN A 6 1.24 5.88 14.17
N ALA A 7 -0.07 6.10 14.22
CA ALA A 7 -0.77 7.13 13.48
C ALA A 7 -1.22 8.23 14.45
N PRO A 8 -0.69 9.46 14.36
CA PRO A 8 -1.24 10.59 15.11
C PRO A 8 -2.73 10.76 14.84
N ARG A 9 -3.46 11.35 15.80
CA ARG A 9 -4.91 11.57 15.70
C ARG A 9 -5.35 12.24 14.40
N ALA A 10 -4.53 13.17 13.88
CA ALA A 10 -4.77 13.85 12.60
C ALA A 10 -4.81 12.89 11.39
N VAL A 11 -4.00 11.82 11.40
CA VAL A 11 -4.01 10.78 10.34
C VAL A 11 -5.33 10.02 10.36
N THR A 12 -5.80 9.64 11.55
CA THR A 12 -7.09 8.97 11.72
C THR A 12 -8.25 9.86 11.26
N GLN A 13 -8.25 11.14 11.66
CA GLN A 13 -9.25 12.12 11.21
C GLN A 13 -9.25 12.28 9.69
N SER A 14 -8.07 12.32 9.07
CA SER A 14 -7.93 12.42 7.61
C SER A 14 -8.49 11.19 6.89
N ALA A 15 -8.24 9.98 7.41
CA ALA A 15 -8.80 8.75 6.87
C ALA A 15 -10.34 8.73 6.96
N ILE A 16 -10.90 9.20 8.08
CA ILE A 16 -12.35 9.31 8.28
C ILE A 16 -12.96 10.31 7.27
N LEU A 17 -12.35 11.49 7.16
CA LEU A 17 -12.78 12.52 6.23
C LEU A 17 -12.75 12.02 4.78
N TYR A 18 -11.69 11.31 4.40
CA TYR A 18 -11.57 10.65 3.09
C TYR A 18 -12.72 9.66 2.86
N CYS A 19 -12.97 8.75 3.80
CA CYS A 19 -14.05 7.77 3.68
C CYS A 19 -15.41 8.44 3.52
N LEU A 20 -15.72 9.45 4.35
CA LEU A 20 -16.96 10.20 4.21
C LEU A 20 -17.08 10.87 2.85
N ARG A 21 -16.00 11.47 2.35
CA ARG A 21 -16.04 12.12 1.02
C ARG A 21 -16.28 11.12 -0.11
N CYS A 22 -15.77 9.90 0.01
CA CYS A 22 -16.05 8.82 -0.94
C CYS A 22 -17.49 8.31 -0.87
N LEU A 23 -18.09 8.31 0.31
CA LEU A 23 -19.47 7.84 0.53
C LEU A 23 -20.52 8.88 0.18
N VAL A 24 -20.20 10.16 0.39
CA VAL A 24 -21.12 11.26 0.15
C VAL A 24 -21.12 11.60 -1.35
N GLN A 25 -22.18 11.19 -2.04
CA GLN A 25 -22.46 11.51 -3.44
C GLN A 25 -22.97 12.95 -3.63
N LYS A 26 -22.35 13.91 -2.93
CA LYS A 26 -22.64 15.34 -3.07
C LYS A 26 -21.35 16.10 -3.22
N ASP A 27 -21.41 17.20 -3.97
CA ASP A 27 -20.28 18.10 -4.10
C ASP A 27 -20.19 18.98 -2.86
N ILE A 28 -19.56 18.44 -1.81
CA ILE A 28 -19.32 19.13 -0.55
C ILE A 28 -17.84 19.52 -0.50
N PRO A 29 -17.51 20.78 -0.15
CA PRO A 29 -16.14 21.21 0.01
C PRO A 29 -15.44 20.40 1.12
N LEU A 30 -14.21 19.97 0.85
CA LEU A 30 -13.43 19.18 1.80
C LEU A 30 -12.84 20.10 2.88
N ASN A 31 -13.51 20.20 4.03
CA ASN A 31 -13.06 21.00 5.17
C ASN A 31 -13.46 20.34 6.52
N TYR A 32 -13.05 20.98 7.63
CA TYR A 32 -13.31 20.48 8.99
C TYR A 32 -14.82 20.38 9.32
N GLY A 33 -15.69 21.13 8.63
CA GLY A 33 -17.14 21.07 8.81
C GLY A 33 -17.72 19.67 8.62
N CYS A 34 -17.13 18.86 7.74
CA CYS A 34 -17.53 17.47 7.51
C CYS A 34 -17.30 16.56 8.74
N LEU A 35 -16.46 16.96 9.69
CA LEU A 35 -16.18 16.22 10.92
C LEU A 35 -17.05 16.65 12.10
N LEU A 36 -17.71 17.82 12.04
CA LEU A 36 -18.59 18.31 13.11
C LEU A 36 -19.67 17.32 13.57
N PRO A 37 -20.35 16.55 12.68
CA PRO A 37 -21.37 15.59 13.12
C PRO A 37 -20.78 14.27 13.64
N ILE A 38 -19.46 14.11 13.69
CA ILE A 38 -18.80 12.84 14.06
C ILE A 38 -18.24 12.94 15.47
N GLN A 39 -18.65 12.00 16.32
CA GLN A 39 -18.02 11.83 17.63
C GLN A 39 -16.84 10.85 17.53
N LEU A 40 -15.63 11.32 17.82
CA LEU A 40 -14.41 10.52 17.74
C LEU A 40 -13.90 10.10 19.12
N HIS A 41 -14.09 8.83 19.44
CA HIS A 41 -13.55 8.18 20.64
C HIS A 41 -12.28 7.42 20.31
N ILE A 42 -11.13 8.04 20.58
CA ILE A 42 -9.82 7.42 20.39
C ILE A 42 -9.13 7.40 21.77
N PRO A 43 -8.91 6.24 22.38
CA PRO A 43 -8.20 6.13 23.65
C PRO A 43 -6.76 6.64 23.53
N GLY A 44 -6.32 7.46 24.49
CA GLY A 44 -4.95 7.94 24.53
C GLY A 44 -3.94 6.80 24.71
N GLY A 45 -2.76 6.93 24.12
CA GLY A 45 -1.69 5.94 24.18
C GLY A 45 -1.89 4.71 23.28
N CYS A 46 -2.95 4.68 22.46
CA CYS A 46 -3.17 3.62 21.49
C CYS A 46 -2.45 3.90 20.15
N LEU A 47 -2.52 2.95 19.22
CA LEU A 47 -1.90 3.07 17.89
C LEU A 47 -2.34 4.33 17.11
N LEU A 48 -3.57 4.81 17.36
CA LEU A 48 -4.21 5.94 16.66
C LEU A 48 -4.14 7.26 17.44
N ASP A 49 -3.58 7.24 18.65
CA ASP A 49 -3.30 8.41 19.49
C ASP A 49 -2.04 8.16 20.34
N PRO A 50 -0.87 8.03 19.67
CA PRO A 50 0.38 7.67 20.33
C PRO A 50 0.98 8.85 21.13
N SER A 51 1.98 8.57 21.97
CA SER A 51 2.73 9.63 22.64
C SER A 51 3.52 10.50 21.63
N PRO A 52 3.86 11.76 21.98
CA PRO A 52 4.69 12.62 21.13
C PRO A 52 6.09 12.06 20.83
N SER A 53 6.58 11.15 21.68
CA SER A 53 7.88 10.48 21.53
C SER A 53 7.83 9.24 20.63
N ALA A 54 6.65 8.80 20.20
CA ALA A 54 6.51 7.61 19.39
C ALA A 54 6.94 7.85 17.93
N ALA A 55 7.54 6.86 17.29
CA ALA A 55 7.83 6.91 15.86
C ALA A 55 6.54 6.76 15.03
N VAL A 56 6.33 7.62 14.02
CA VAL A 56 5.05 7.74 13.31
C VAL A 56 5.11 7.56 11.79
N VAL A 57 6.30 7.34 11.20
CA VAL A 57 6.45 7.35 9.72
C VAL A 57 5.54 6.33 9.02
N GLY A 58 5.39 5.13 9.60
CA GLY A 58 4.53 4.06 9.11
C GLY A 58 3.04 4.32 9.33
N GLY A 59 2.66 5.23 10.22
CA GLY A 59 1.27 5.57 10.50
C GLY A 59 0.55 6.13 9.28
N ASN A 60 1.18 7.08 8.59
CA ASN A 60 0.59 7.68 7.39
C ASN A 60 0.55 6.71 6.20
N VAL A 61 1.53 5.82 6.07
CA VAL A 61 1.68 5.00 4.86
C VAL A 61 1.07 3.60 4.95
N MET A 62 0.89 3.09 6.17
CA MET A 62 0.38 1.74 6.43
C MET A 62 -0.91 1.77 7.25
N THR A 63 -0.88 2.41 8.42
CA THR A 63 -2.01 2.37 9.37
C THR A 63 -3.22 3.13 8.84
N SER A 64 -3.01 4.28 8.20
CA SER A 64 -4.08 5.06 7.56
C SER A 64 -4.88 4.24 6.54
N GLN A 65 -4.20 3.43 5.71
CA GLN A 65 -4.81 2.52 4.74
C GLN A 65 -5.69 1.46 5.43
N ARG A 66 -5.24 0.98 6.59
CA ARG A 66 -6.03 0.03 7.40
C ARG A 66 -7.23 0.67 8.06
N VAL A 67 -7.12 1.91 8.52
CA VAL A 67 -8.27 2.68 9.03
C VAL A 67 -9.32 2.84 7.94
N VAL A 68 -8.92 3.21 6.71
CA VAL A 68 -9.83 3.30 5.56
C VAL A 68 -10.50 1.96 5.26
N ASP A 69 -9.74 0.86 5.19
CA ASP A 69 -10.30 -0.47 4.96
C ASP A 69 -11.37 -0.82 6.01
N VAL A 70 -11.09 -0.58 7.29
CA VAL A 70 -12.03 -0.88 8.39
C VAL A 70 -13.32 -0.08 8.24
N ILE A 71 -13.22 1.22 7.94
CA ILE A 71 -14.39 2.09 7.78
C ILE A 71 -15.21 1.63 6.56
N LEU A 72 -14.59 1.47 5.39
CA LEU A 72 -15.31 1.08 4.18
C LEU A 72 -15.92 -0.33 4.30
N LYS A 73 -15.24 -1.24 5.01
CA LYS A 73 -15.79 -2.57 5.31
C LYS A 73 -17.00 -2.50 6.23
N ALA A 74 -16.96 -1.64 7.26
CA ALA A 74 -18.07 -1.47 8.19
C ALA A 74 -19.34 -0.96 7.49
N PHE A 75 -19.18 -0.10 6.49
CA PHE A 75 -20.30 0.35 5.64
C PHE A 75 -20.67 -0.62 4.51
N GLY A 76 -19.87 -1.67 4.27
CA GLY A 76 -20.14 -2.65 3.22
C GLY A 76 -20.12 -2.09 1.80
N VAL A 77 -19.32 -1.05 1.53
CA VAL A 77 -19.37 -0.32 0.24
C VAL A 77 -18.36 -0.78 -0.81
N ALA A 78 -17.24 -1.36 -0.39
CA ALA A 78 -16.17 -1.79 -1.29
C ALA A 78 -15.36 -2.93 -0.67
N ALA A 79 -14.89 -3.85 -1.53
CA ALA A 79 -13.86 -4.81 -1.18
C ALA A 79 -12.53 -4.10 -0.86
N ALA A 80 -11.59 -4.80 -0.21
CA ALA A 80 -10.31 -4.20 0.14
C ALA A 80 -9.48 -3.90 -1.11
N SER A 81 -8.86 -2.73 -1.16
CA SER A 81 -7.73 -2.49 -2.07
C SER A 81 -6.45 -3.16 -1.53
N GLN A 82 -5.33 -2.99 -2.23
CA GLN A 82 -4.00 -3.40 -1.76
C GLN A 82 -3.66 -2.91 -0.34
N GLY A 83 -4.30 -1.82 0.07
CA GLY A 83 -4.17 -1.07 1.33
C GLY A 83 -2.78 -1.08 1.96
N CYS A 84 -1.81 -0.71 1.14
CA CYS A 84 -0.59 -0.08 1.60
C CYS A 84 -0.02 0.74 0.45
N MET A 85 0.98 1.55 0.75
CA MET A 85 1.68 2.34 -0.25
C MET A 85 2.86 1.60 -0.88
N ASN A 86 3.19 0.38 -0.42
CA ASN A 86 4.38 -0.38 -0.81
C ASN A 86 5.64 0.52 -0.86
N ASN A 87 6.01 1.07 0.29
CA ASN A 87 7.10 2.03 0.38
C ASN A 87 8.43 1.32 0.13
N PHE A 88 9.06 1.66 -0.98
CA PHE A 88 10.33 1.12 -1.40
C PHE A 88 11.37 2.24 -1.35
N THR A 89 12.42 2.03 -0.57
CA THR A 89 13.49 3.00 -0.39
C THR A 89 14.83 2.33 -0.58
N PHE A 90 15.77 3.05 -1.15
CA PHE A 90 17.16 2.64 -1.18
C PHE A 90 18.09 3.84 -1.21
N GLY A 91 19.33 3.66 -0.78
CA GLY A 91 20.29 4.75 -0.74
C GLY A 91 21.61 4.37 -0.11
N ASN A 92 22.44 5.38 0.09
CA ASN A 92 23.70 5.32 0.83
C ASN A 92 23.99 6.71 1.41
N ASP A 93 25.20 6.93 1.91
CA ASP A 93 25.61 8.19 2.54
C ASP A 93 25.51 9.43 1.62
N ARG A 94 25.35 9.23 0.30
CA ARG A 94 25.30 10.32 -0.69
C ARG A 94 23.88 10.65 -1.14
N PHE A 95 22.94 9.71 -1.09
CA PHE A 95 21.58 9.92 -1.56
C PHE A 95 20.57 8.96 -0.92
N GLY A 96 19.31 9.38 -0.91
CA GLY A 96 18.16 8.52 -0.66
C GLY A 96 17.17 8.60 -1.81
N TYR A 97 16.64 7.44 -2.21
CA TYR A 97 15.49 7.32 -3.08
C TYR A 97 14.31 6.76 -2.29
N TYR A 98 13.12 7.27 -2.58
CA TYR A 98 11.88 6.81 -1.99
C TYR A 98 10.78 6.83 -3.05
N GLU A 99 10.14 5.67 -3.25
CA GLU A 99 8.91 5.55 -4.02
C GLU A 99 7.82 4.80 -3.25
N THR A 100 6.58 5.05 -3.68
CA THR A 100 5.41 4.25 -3.30
C THR A 100 4.91 3.54 -4.55
N ILE A 101 4.65 2.24 -4.47
CA ILE A 101 4.24 1.42 -5.61
C ILE A 101 2.73 1.14 -5.54
N GLY A 102 2.02 1.35 -6.65
CA GLY A 102 0.60 1.04 -6.78
C GLY A 102 0.27 -0.46 -6.70
N GLY A 103 -1.00 -0.79 -6.78
CA GLY A 103 -1.47 -2.17 -6.74
C GLY A 103 -2.93 -2.28 -7.13
N GLY A 104 -3.60 -3.35 -6.72
CA GLY A 104 -4.99 -3.57 -7.09
C GLY A 104 -5.97 -2.76 -6.22
N ALA A 105 -6.91 -2.06 -6.86
CA ALA A 105 -8.05 -1.48 -6.17
C ALA A 105 -9.14 -2.52 -5.90
N GLY A 106 -9.89 -2.35 -4.81
CA GLY A 106 -11.03 -3.21 -4.49
C GLY A 106 -12.21 -2.98 -5.44
N ALA A 107 -12.94 -4.05 -5.74
CA ALA A 107 -14.21 -3.98 -6.48
C ALA A 107 -15.37 -3.49 -5.59
N GLY A 108 -16.44 -3.03 -6.23
CA GLY A 108 -17.67 -2.60 -5.57
C GLY A 108 -18.93 -3.21 -6.18
N PRO A 109 -20.12 -2.76 -5.74
CA PRO A 109 -21.41 -3.30 -6.16
C PRO A 109 -21.68 -3.23 -7.67
N ASP A 110 -21.04 -2.30 -8.38
CA ASP A 110 -21.27 -2.05 -9.80
C ASP A 110 -19.97 -1.77 -10.60
N TRP A 111 -18.78 -1.94 -9.99
CA TRP A 111 -17.50 -1.70 -10.67
C TRP A 111 -16.43 -2.76 -10.39
N HIS A 112 -15.60 -3.01 -11.39
CA HIS A 112 -14.33 -3.72 -11.26
C HIS A 112 -13.27 -2.82 -10.60
N GLY A 113 -12.41 -3.43 -9.79
CA GLY A 113 -11.25 -2.74 -9.26
C GLY A 113 -10.23 -2.41 -10.35
N GLN A 114 -9.71 -1.19 -10.34
CA GLN A 114 -8.66 -0.76 -11.25
C GLN A 114 -7.31 -1.42 -10.89
N SER A 115 -6.58 -1.90 -11.90
CA SER A 115 -5.26 -2.52 -11.74
C SER A 115 -4.15 -1.49 -11.69
N GLY A 116 -3.13 -1.75 -10.85
CA GLY A 116 -1.87 -1.02 -10.86
C GLY A 116 -1.93 0.45 -10.46
N VAL A 117 -2.88 0.83 -9.61
CA VAL A 117 -3.09 2.22 -9.19
C VAL A 117 -2.78 2.43 -7.71
N HIS A 118 -2.46 3.66 -7.36
CA HIS A 118 -2.49 4.10 -5.97
C HIS A 118 -3.93 4.22 -5.48
N THR A 119 -4.17 3.79 -4.25
CA THR A 119 -5.51 3.75 -3.66
C THR A 119 -5.53 4.49 -2.33
N HIS A 120 -6.70 5.05 -2.00
CA HIS A 120 -7.00 5.66 -0.71
C HIS A 120 -6.01 6.75 -0.30
N MET A 121 -5.23 6.51 0.77
CA MET A 121 -4.39 7.52 1.42
C MET A 121 -3.12 7.88 0.65
N THR A 122 -3.03 7.51 -0.63
CA THR A 122 -1.84 7.71 -1.46
C THR A 122 -2.15 8.69 -2.58
N ASN A 123 -1.26 9.66 -2.82
CA ASN A 123 -1.41 10.67 -3.89
C ASN A 123 -0.05 11.02 -4.51
N THR A 124 0.67 10.00 -4.97
CA THR A 124 1.98 10.12 -5.59
C THR A 124 1.89 9.74 -7.07
N ARG A 125 2.84 10.23 -7.87
CA ARG A 125 3.05 9.76 -9.23
C ARG A 125 4.31 8.92 -9.28
N ILE A 126 4.35 7.98 -10.22
CA ILE A 126 5.54 7.19 -10.48
C ILE A 126 6.66 8.07 -11.05
N THR A 127 7.90 7.73 -10.74
CA THR A 127 9.07 8.29 -11.43
C THR A 127 9.26 7.56 -12.76
N ASP A 128 9.52 8.31 -13.83
CA ASP A 128 9.81 7.71 -15.13
C ASP A 128 11.03 6.77 -15.04
N PRO A 129 10.97 5.56 -15.64
CA PRO A 129 12.07 4.60 -15.63
C PRO A 129 13.42 5.20 -16.06
N GLU A 130 13.43 5.98 -17.14
CA GLU A 130 14.65 6.60 -17.66
C GLU A 130 15.27 7.60 -16.65
N ILE A 131 14.43 8.32 -15.90
CA ILE A 131 14.89 9.26 -14.89
C ILE A 131 15.43 8.51 -13.66
N LEU A 132 14.79 7.41 -13.27
CA LEU A 132 15.26 6.54 -12.19
C LEU A 132 16.65 5.99 -12.52
N GLU A 133 16.82 5.36 -13.68
CA GLU A 133 18.07 4.72 -14.10
C GLU A 133 19.19 5.74 -14.38
N ARG A 134 18.84 6.94 -14.84
CA ARG A 134 19.83 8.01 -15.07
C ARG A 134 20.35 8.60 -13.76
N ARG A 135 19.51 8.70 -12.73
CA ARG A 135 19.85 9.41 -11.48
C ARG A 135 20.42 8.49 -10.41
N TYR A 136 20.07 7.21 -10.43
CA TYR A 136 20.40 6.26 -9.38
C TYR A 136 21.10 5.03 -9.97
N PRO A 137 22.04 4.40 -9.22
CA PRO A 137 22.77 3.23 -9.69
C PRO A 137 21.90 1.97 -9.58
N VAL A 138 20.81 1.95 -10.33
CA VAL A 138 19.85 0.84 -10.42
C VAL A 138 19.41 0.64 -11.86
N LEU A 139 19.00 -0.59 -12.18
CA LEU A 139 18.39 -0.94 -13.45
C LEU A 139 16.98 -1.48 -13.18
N LEU A 140 15.99 -0.94 -13.87
CA LEU A 140 14.62 -1.43 -13.79
C LEU A 140 14.41 -2.58 -14.78
N ARG A 141 14.44 -3.82 -14.27
CA ARG A 141 14.27 -5.04 -15.08
C ARG A 141 12.82 -5.24 -15.52
N GLU A 142 11.86 -4.93 -14.65
CA GLU A 142 10.43 -5.10 -14.94
C GLU A 142 9.59 -4.06 -14.20
N PHE A 143 8.65 -3.46 -14.92
CA PHE A 143 7.53 -2.76 -14.32
C PHE A 143 6.25 -3.05 -15.10
N SER A 144 5.40 -3.92 -14.54
CA SER A 144 4.26 -4.49 -15.28
C SER A 144 3.07 -4.77 -14.37
N ILE A 145 1.89 -5.03 -14.95
CA ILE A 145 0.73 -5.52 -14.21
C ILE A 145 0.97 -6.96 -13.76
N ARG A 146 0.81 -7.24 -12.46
CA ARG A 146 0.84 -8.58 -11.88
C ARG A 146 -0.47 -9.30 -12.18
N LYS A 147 -0.59 -9.83 -13.39
CA LYS A 147 -1.81 -10.46 -13.89
C LYS A 147 -2.38 -11.52 -12.93
N LYS A 148 -3.72 -11.57 -12.83
CA LYS A 148 -4.46 -12.57 -12.03
C LYS A 148 -4.10 -12.52 -10.54
N SER A 149 -3.83 -11.34 -10.01
CA SER A 149 -3.66 -11.09 -8.58
C SER A 149 -4.88 -10.47 -7.92
N GLY A 150 -5.79 -9.86 -8.68
CA GLY A 150 -7.10 -9.44 -8.20
C GLY A 150 -8.00 -10.62 -7.81
N GLY A 151 -8.78 -10.43 -6.75
CA GLY A 151 -9.80 -11.37 -6.28
C GLY A 151 -10.96 -11.44 -7.27
N ARG A 152 -11.52 -12.65 -7.45
CA ARG A 152 -12.63 -12.87 -8.39
C ARG A 152 -13.97 -12.57 -7.71
N GLY A 153 -14.97 -12.25 -8.51
CA GLY A 153 -16.36 -12.08 -8.07
C GLY A 153 -17.22 -11.77 -9.29
N ARG A 154 -18.47 -11.37 -9.06
CA ARG A 154 -19.27 -10.69 -10.10
C ARG A 154 -18.49 -9.49 -10.64
N TYR A 155 -17.87 -8.73 -9.74
CA TYR A 155 -16.88 -7.72 -10.07
C TYR A 155 -15.51 -8.11 -9.53
N ASN A 156 -14.56 -8.33 -10.44
CA ASN A 156 -13.17 -8.62 -10.08
C ASN A 156 -12.48 -7.40 -9.45
N GLY A 157 -11.64 -7.66 -8.43
CA GLY A 157 -10.67 -6.69 -7.92
C GLY A 157 -9.54 -6.47 -8.92
N GLY A 158 -8.84 -5.33 -8.78
CA GLY A 158 -7.72 -4.97 -9.65
C GLY A 158 -6.50 -5.83 -9.41
N ASP A 159 -5.69 -5.99 -10.46
CA ASP A 159 -4.38 -6.63 -10.36
C ASP A 159 -3.34 -5.68 -9.76
N GLY A 160 -2.40 -6.24 -9.00
CA GLY A 160 -1.22 -5.55 -8.49
C GLY A 160 -0.18 -5.25 -9.57
N LEU A 161 1.03 -4.91 -9.13
CA LEU A 161 2.19 -4.59 -9.97
C LEU A 161 3.36 -5.54 -9.67
N VAL A 162 4.18 -5.76 -10.69
CA VAL A 162 5.53 -6.31 -10.55
C VAL A 162 6.50 -5.14 -10.69
N ARG A 163 7.40 -5.00 -9.72
CA ARG A 163 8.48 -4.01 -9.73
C ARG A 163 9.79 -4.74 -9.46
N ASP A 164 10.67 -4.82 -10.44
CA ASP A 164 11.91 -5.62 -10.38
C ASP A 164 13.12 -4.71 -10.61
N VAL A 165 13.90 -4.46 -9.56
CA VAL A 165 14.99 -3.48 -9.55
C VAL A 165 16.30 -4.16 -9.19
N GLU A 166 17.28 -4.07 -10.09
CA GLU A 166 18.64 -4.52 -9.89
C GLU A 166 19.52 -3.37 -9.41
N PHE A 167 20.42 -3.64 -8.46
CA PHE A 167 21.32 -2.66 -7.90
C PHE A 167 22.67 -2.72 -8.59
N LEU A 168 23.21 -1.57 -8.98
CA LEU A 168 24.49 -1.43 -9.69
C LEU A 168 25.62 -0.91 -8.79
N ALA A 169 25.31 -0.60 -7.54
CA ALA A 169 26.24 -0.16 -6.51
C ALA A 169 25.84 -0.75 -5.14
N PRO A 170 26.75 -0.77 -4.15
CA PRO A 170 26.38 -1.09 -2.77
C PRO A 170 25.36 -0.08 -2.23
N LEU A 171 24.20 -0.57 -1.78
CA LEU A 171 23.09 0.25 -1.32
C LEU A 171 22.40 -0.39 -0.11
N GLN A 172 21.91 0.44 0.82
CA GLN A 172 20.94 0.01 1.81
C GLN A 172 19.56 0.07 1.19
N VAL A 173 18.80 -1.01 1.32
CA VAL A 173 17.48 -1.18 0.72
C VAL A 173 16.48 -1.49 1.82
N ALA A 174 15.33 -0.83 1.81
CA ALA A 174 14.26 -1.10 2.77
C ALA A 174 12.89 -1.13 2.10
N ILE A 175 12.02 -1.98 2.65
CA ILE A 175 10.64 -2.15 2.24
C ILE A 175 9.74 -1.99 3.48
N LEU A 176 8.77 -1.09 3.39
CA LEU A 176 7.72 -0.92 4.41
C LEU A 176 6.35 -1.12 3.74
N SER A 177 5.80 -2.31 3.96
CA SER A 177 4.66 -2.82 3.22
C SER A 177 3.75 -3.73 4.09
N GLU A 178 2.48 -3.90 3.67
CA GLU A 178 1.47 -4.73 4.36
C GLU A 178 0.83 -5.72 3.38
N ARG A 179 -0.10 -6.56 3.85
CA ARG A 179 -0.78 -7.59 3.02
C ARG A 179 0.17 -8.66 2.46
N ARG A 180 1.26 -8.95 3.18
CA ARG A 180 2.16 -10.09 2.95
C ARG A 180 1.73 -11.32 3.76
N VAL A 181 1.06 -11.09 4.90
CA VAL A 181 0.48 -12.14 5.75
C VAL A 181 -1.01 -12.31 5.49
N PHE A 182 -1.79 -11.23 5.56
CA PHE A 182 -3.24 -11.26 5.32
C PHE A 182 -3.58 -10.77 3.91
N ALA A 183 -4.44 -11.50 3.21
CA ALA A 183 -4.92 -11.11 1.89
C ALA A 183 -5.87 -9.89 1.97
N PRO A 184 -5.92 -9.03 0.94
CA PRO A 184 -7.03 -8.08 0.73
C PRO A 184 -8.35 -8.84 0.66
N TYR A 185 -9.31 -8.51 1.53
CA TYR A 185 -10.59 -9.24 1.60
C TYR A 185 -11.49 -8.87 0.42
N GLY A 186 -12.26 -9.84 -0.07
CA GLY A 186 -13.42 -9.59 -0.93
C GLY A 186 -14.65 -9.19 -0.12
N LEU A 187 -15.74 -8.84 -0.80
CA LEU A 187 -16.99 -8.40 -0.18
C LEU A 187 -18.21 -9.04 -0.86
N ALA A 188 -19.31 -9.23 -0.12
CA ALA A 188 -20.57 -9.78 -0.63
C ALA A 188 -20.41 -11.11 -1.40
N GLY A 189 -19.52 -12.00 -0.94
CA GLY A 189 -19.21 -13.28 -1.59
C GLY A 189 -18.06 -13.26 -2.59
N GLY A 190 -17.46 -12.08 -2.86
CA GLY A 190 -16.25 -11.98 -3.67
C GLY A 190 -15.02 -12.58 -2.99
N GLU A 191 -14.11 -13.12 -3.80
CA GLU A 191 -12.86 -13.75 -3.36
C GLU A 191 -11.81 -12.69 -2.96
N PRO A 192 -10.90 -13.03 -2.03
CA PRO A 192 -9.78 -12.16 -1.67
C PRO A 192 -8.77 -11.99 -2.81
N GLY A 193 -8.10 -10.84 -2.83
CA GLY A 193 -6.94 -10.61 -3.71
C GLY A 193 -5.71 -11.39 -3.25
N LYS A 194 -4.76 -11.61 -4.15
CA LYS A 194 -3.47 -12.21 -3.78
C LYS A 194 -2.68 -11.30 -2.86
N ARG A 195 -2.00 -11.92 -1.90
CA ARG A 195 -1.00 -11.26 -1.04
C ARG A 195 0.13 -10.70 -1.89
N GLY A 196 0.78 -9.66 -1.36
CA GLY A 196 2.04 -9.16 -1.90
C GLY A 196 3.20 -10.02 -1.45
N GLU A 197 4.33 -9.94 -2.16
CA GLU A 197 5.56 -10.67 -1.89
C GLU A 197 6.75 -9.76 -2.19
N ASN A 198 7.80 -9.84 -1.37
CA ASN A 198 9.03 -9.06 -1.57
C ASN A 198 10.19 -10.05 -1.59
N LEU A 199 10.73 -10.30 -2.78
CA LEU A 199 11.77 -11.31 -3.00
C LEU A 199 13.09 -10.61 -3.33
N PHE A 200 14.15 -10.96 -2.63
CA PHE A 200 15.50 -10.47 -2.87
C PHE A 200 16.34 -11.59 -3.46
N PHE A 201 16.87 -11.36 -4.65
CA PHE A 201 17.74 -12.27 -5.39
C PHE A 201 19.17 -11.78 -5.22
N THR A 202 20.01 -12.62 -4.62
CA THR A 202 21.44 -12.34 -4.50
C THR A 202 22.17 -12.77 -5.77
N SER A 203 23.28 -12.12 -6.09
CA SER A 203 24.12 -12.45 -7.25
C SER A 203 24.67 -13.88 -7.21
N ASP A 204 24.74 -14.50 -6.03
CA ASP A 204 25.14 -15.89 -5.81
C ASP A 204 23.99 -16.91 -5.99
N GLY A 205 22.81 -16.47 -6.40
CA GLY A 205 21.67 -17.33 -6.75
C GLY A 205 20.68 -17.62 -5.63
N ARG A 206 20.90 -17.15 -4.40
CA ARG A 206 19.91 -17.29 -3.32
C ARG A 206 18.70 -16.37 -3.53
N VAL A 207 17.56 -16.80 -3.00
CA VAL A 207 16.31 -16.03 -2.99
C VAL A 207 15.82 -15.91 -1.56
N LEU A 208 15.70 -14.67 -1.08
CA LEU A 208 15.24 -14.34 0.27
C LEU A 208 13.86 -13.71 0.19
N ASN A 209 12.91 -14.21 0.99
CA ASN A 209 11.65 -13.50 1.19
C ASN A 209 11.82 -12.50 2.33
N LEU A 210 11.80 -11.20 2.01
CA LEU A 210 12.01 -10.13 2.98
C LEU A 210 10.79 -9.91 3.90
N GLY A 211 9.63 -10.53 3.62
CA GLY A 211 8.41 -10.25 4.34
C GLY A 211 7.91 -8.82 4.11
N GLY A 212 7.02 -8.33 4.97
CA GLY A 212 6.38 -7.02 4.77
C GLY A 212 7.26 -5.82 5.14
N LYS A 213 8.17 -5.97 6.10
CA LYS A 213 8.93 -4.88 6.73
C LYS A 213 10.33 -5.36 6.99
N ASN A 214 11.29 -4.86 6.23
CA ASN A 214 12.67 -5.31 6.36
C ASN A 214 13.63 -4.34 5.70
N GLU A 215 14.90 -4.50 6.02
CA GLU A 215 16.00 -3.85 5.34
C GLU A 215 17.11 -4.86 5.02
N ILE A 216 17.87 -4.56 3.98
CA ILE A 216 18.98 -5.41 3.53
C ILE A 216 20.01 -4.56 2.81
N SER A 217 21.28 -4.91 2.97
CA SER A 217 22.36 -4.33 2.18
C SER A 217 22.49 -5.09 0.88
N ALA A 218 22.30 -4.39 -0.24
CA ALA A 218 22.45 -4.92 -1.58
C ALA A 218 23.85 -4.68 -2.11
N ARG A 219 24.36 -5.64 -2.88
CA ARG A 219 25.60 -5.57 -3.66
C ARG A 219 25.28 -5.37 -5.15
N PRO A 220 26.25 -4.90 -5.96
CA PRO A 220 26.08 -4.88 -7.40
C PRO A 220 25.68 -6.26 -7.96
N GLY A 221 24.63 -6.28 -8.77
CA GLY A 221 24.04 -7.50 -9.33
C GLY A 221 22.96 -8.16 -8.48
N ASP A 222 22.79 -7.75 -7.21
CA ASP A 222 21.62 -8.15 -6.42
C ASP A 222 20.37 -7.44 -6.93
N ARG A 223 19.20 -8.02 -6.66
CA ARG A 223 17.93 -7.54 -7.21
C ARG A 223 16.77 -7.73 -6.24
N ILE A 224 15.87 -6.76 -6.15
CA ILE A 224 14.62 -6.88 -5.42
C ILE A 224 13.43 -6.91 -6.38
N ARG A 225 12.59 -7.93 -6.25
CA ARG A 225 11.32 -8.07 -6.96
C ARG A 225 10.16 -7.93 -5.99
N ILE A 226 9.41 -6.86 -6.14
CA ILE A 226 8.22 -6.53 -5.36
C ILE A 226 7.00 -6.91 -6.19
N LEU A 227 6.20 -7.81 -5.64
CA LEU A 227 4.88 -8.17 -6.14
C LEU A 227 3.85 -7.48 -5.26
N THR A 228 3.20 -6.42 -5.73
CA THR A 228 2.22 -5.72 -4.90
C THR A 228 0.91 -6.52 -4.79
N PRO A 229 0.13 -6.31 -3.72
CA PRO A 229 -1.14 -7.01 -3.54
C PRO A 229 -2.15 -6.64 -4.64
N GLY A 230 -3.05 -7.57 -4.95
CA GLY A 230 -4.25 -7.26 -5.74
C GLY A 230 -5.34 -6.58 -4.88
N GLY A 231 -6.49 -6.29 -5.48
CA GLY A 231 -7.71 -5.91 -4.76
C GLY A 231 -8.64 -7.10 -4.56
N GLY A 232 -9.53 -7.03 -3.58
CA GLY A 232 -10.60 -8.02 -3.38
C GLY A 232 -11.72 -7.88 -4.41
N GLY A 233 -12.37 -9.00 -4.75
CA GLY A 233 -13.56 -9.03 -5.59
C GLY A 233 -14.84 -8.70 -4.84
N TYR A 234 -15.91 -8.42 -5.58
CA TYR A 234 -17.25 -8.14 -5.05
C TYR A 234 -18.28 -9.08 -5.69
N GLY A 235 -19.19 -9.60 -4.87
CA GLY A 235 -20.27 -10.48 -5.30
C GLY A 235 -19.80 -11.92 -5.51
N GLY A 236 -20.61 -12.89 -5.11
CA GLY A 236 -20.41 -14.29 -5.49
C GLY A 236 -20.47 -14.45 -7.02
N LYS A 237 -19.83 -15.51 -7.52
CA LYS A 237 -20.18 -16.02 -8.85
C LYS A 237 -21.33 -16.98 -8.62
N ASP A 238 -22.50 -16.64 -9.15
CA ASP A 238 -23.55 -17.64 -9.36
C ASP A 238 -23.01 -18.77 -10.26
#